data_AF-L0G1V5-F1
#
_entry.id   AF-L0G1V5-F1
#
_cell.length_a   1.000
_cell.length_b   1.000
_cell.length_c   1.000
_cell.angle_alpha   90.00
_cell.angle_beta   90.00
_cell.angle_gamma   90.00
#
_symmetry.space_group_name_H-M   'P 1'
#
loop_
_entity.id
_entity.type
_entity.pdbx_description
1 polymer ?
#
loop_
_entity_poly.entity_id
_entity_poly.type
_entity_poly.pdbx_seq_one_letter_code
_entity_poly.pdbx_strand_id
1 'polypeptide(L)'
;MSKDDWYRNTEWNDQIESEFEARLKRSRGNSNKAQYLRIQASYLLDSQKTENQKKGIQLMERVINDYPEETFSTIHGHEQLGDYYLQNGNYKEAESHFRIVTGHYHSNTRSGTTGLADLKLSETILLSDQEDKLQEAYELSTLKFDETGGNLLMNDQKFYYATLMANLCLRMGEIEEASEYANSALQLSTITEPQFSRHKTVGIINAEKNTIDRLKKIKEKSLATITKHSDGWNSPV
;
A
#
# COMPACT_ATOMS: atom_id res chain seq x y z
N MET A 1 7.06 17.38 -25.19
CA MET A 1 6.36 17.60 -23.90
C MET A 1 5.31 18.68 -24.15
N SER A 2 4.04 18.32 -24.06
CA SER A 2 2.89 19.17 -24.44
C SER A 2 2.69 20.33 -23.45
N LYS A 3 1.95 21.35 -23.86
CA LYS A 3 1.54 22.55 -23.11
C LYS A 3 0.69 22.28 -21.83
N ASP A 4 0.42 21.02 -21.48
CA ASP A 4 -0.73 20.62 -20.64
C ASP A 4 -0.42 20.07 -19.24
N ASP A 5 0.84 19.84 -18.85
CA ASP A 5 1.20 19.20 -17.57
C ASP A 5 1.41 20.18 -16.40
N TRP A 6 0.64 21.26 -16.34
CA TRP A 6 0.86 22.33 -15.34
C TRP A 6 0.59 21.93 -13.88
N TYR A 7 0.01 20.74 -13.65
CA TYR A 7 -0.36 20.19 -12.35
C TYR A 7 0.38 18.87 -12.03
N ARG A 8 1.53 18.64 -12.67
CA ARG A 8 2.40 17.45 -12.48
C ARG A 8 3.86 17.85 -12.24
N ASN A 9 4.07 18.98 -11.55
CA ASN A 9 5.42 19.49 -11.30
C ASN A 9 6.12 18.63 -10.24
N THR A 10 7.35 18.20 -10.52
CA THR A 10 8.22 17.47 -9.58
C THR A 10 9.10 18.40 -8.72
N GLU A 11 9.10 19.68 -9.08
CA GLU A 11 9.77 20.77 -8.39
C GLU A 11 8.74 21.79 -7.91
N TRP A 12 9.04 22.48 -6.81
CA TRP A 12 8.14 23.49 -6.26
C TRP A 12 8.90 24.74 -5.83
N ASN A 13 8.43 25.89 -6.31
CA ASN A 13 8.92 27.22 -5.94
C ASN A 13 7.79 28.24 -6.09
N ASP A 14 8.01 29.47 -5.63
CA ASP A 14 7.00 30.52 -5.60
C ASP A 14 6.40 30.83 -6.99
N GLN A 15 7.18 30.73 -8.06
CA GLN A 15 6.70 30.94 -9.42
C GLN A 15 5.76 29.81 -9.85
N ILE A 16 6.16 28.55 -9.65
CA ILE A 16 5.34 27.37 -9.97
C ILE A 16 4.04 27.40 -9.17
N GLU A 17 4.12 27.74 -7.88
CA GLU A 17 2.94 27.86 -7.00
C GLU A 17 1.98 28.94 -7.51
N SER A 18 2.51 30.14 -7.83
CA SER A 18 1.69 31.24 -8.35
C SER A 18 1.00 30.87 -9.67
N GLU A 19 1.71 30.21 -10.59
CA GLU A 19 1.14 29.74 -11.85
C GLU A 19 0.11 28.63 -11.66
N PHE A 20 0.37 27.70 -10.76
CA PHE A 20 -0.53 26.61 -10.39
C PHE A 20 -1.85 27.16 -9.81
N GLU A 21 -1.77 28.05 -8.82
CA GLU A 21 -2.95 28.65 -8.19
C GLU A 21 -3.77 29.49 -9.18
N ALA A 22 -3.09 30.26 -10.05
CA ALA A 22 -3.77 31.05 -11.07
C ALA A 22 -4.53 30.18 -12.09
N ARG A 23 -4.02 28.98 -12.40
CA ARG A 23 -4.70 28.02 -13.27
C ARG A 23 -5.81 27.28 -12.51
N LEU A 24 -5.54 26.80 -11.29
CA LEU A 24 -6.51 26.12 -10.44
C LEU A 24 -7.76 26.99 -10.19
N LYS A 25 -7.58 28.29 -9.94
CA LYS A 25 -8.68 29.25 -9.77
C LYS A 25 -9.59 29.33 -11.00
N ARG A 26 -9.01 29.21 -12.21
CA ARG A 26 -9.72 29.26 -13.49
C ARG A 26 -10.35 27.92 -13.88
N SER A 27 -9.90 26.81 -13.31
CA SER A 27 -10.47 25.49 -13.54
C SER A 27 -11.95 25.43 -13.14
N ARG A 28 -12.76 24.75 -13.95
CA ARG A 28 -14.22 24.67 -13.75
C ARG A 28 -14.58 23.52 -12.82
N GLY A 29 -15.43 23.79 -11.82
CA GLY A 29 -15.99 22.77 -10.93
C GLY A 29 -15.03 22.31 -9.84
N ASN A 30 -15.60 21.87 -8.72
CA ASN A 30 -14.86 21.40 -7.56
C ASN A 30 -14.12 20.09 -7.87
N SER A 31 -14.78 19.16 -8.58
CA SER A 31 -14.17 17.89 -9.00
C SER A 31 -12.85 18.05 -9.74
N ASN A 32 -12.78 18.94 -10.74
CA ASN A 32 -11.53 19.17 -11.47
C ASN A 32 -10.46 19.81 -10.57
N LYS A 33 -10.85 20.75 -9.70
CA LYS A 33 -9.90 21.40 -8.79
C LYS A 33 -9.32 20.41 -7.79
N ALA A 34 -10.17 19.60 -7.15
CA ALA A 34 -9.76 18.54 -6.25
C ALA A 34 -8.83 17.54 -6.94
N GLN A 35 -9.15 17.13 -8.17
CA GLN A 35 -8.31 16.23 -8.95
C GLN A 35 -6.94 16.85 -9.28
N TYR A 36 -6.88 18.10 -9.73
CA TYR A 36 -5.61 18.75 -10.06
C TYR A 36 -4.73 18.96 -8.82
N LEU A 37 -5.33 19.37 -7.69
CA LEU A 37 -4.63 19.46 -6.41
C LEU A 37 -4.06 18.11 -5.98
N ARG A 38 -4.87 17.05 -6.03
CA ARG A 38 -4.44 15.69 -5.66
C ARG A 38 -3.30 15.19 -6.53
N ILE A 39 -3.40 15.38 -7.85
CA ILE A 39 -2.34 14.98 -8.77
C ILE A 39 -1.07 15.78 -8.48
N GLN A 40 -1.14 17.11 -8.34
CA GLN A 40 0.04 17.90 -8.03
C GLN A 40 0.65 17.50 -6.69
N ALA A 41 -0.18 17.26 -5.66
CA ALA A 41 0.25 16.81 -4.35
C ALA A 41 1.03 15.49 -4.44
N SER A 42 0.54 14.51 -5.19
CA SER A 42 1.21 13.20 -5.29
C SER A 42 2.60 13.30 -5.92
N TYR A 43 2.77 14.14 -6.96
CA TYR A 43 4.10 14.37 -7.56
C TYR A 43 5.09 15.01 -6.58
N LEU A 44 4.61 15.84 -5.66
CA LEU A 44 5.45 16.47 -4.64
C LEU A 44 5.76 15.51 -3.47
N LEU A 45 4.82 14.64 -3.10
CA LEU A 45 5.03 13.58 -2.10
C LEU A 45 6.11 12.58 -2.55
N ASP A 46 6.15 12.25 -3.85
CA ASP A 46 7.16 11.35 -4.45
C ASP A 46 8.54 12.02 -4.61
N SER A 47 8.66 13.32 -4.28
CA SER A 47 9.92 14.05 -4.41
C SER A 47 10.94 13.61 -3.36
N GLN A 48 12.23 13.68 -3.71
CA GLN A 48 13.33 13.48 -2.77
C GLN A 48 13.60 14.71 -1.89
N LYS A 49 12.97 15.84 -2.17
CA LYS A 49 13.15 17.09 -1.41
C LYS A 49 12.08 17.20 -0.34
N THR A 50 12.50 17.24 0.94
CA THR A 50 11.58 17.36 2.09
C THR A 50 10.67 18.57 2.00
N GLU A 51 11.14 19.72 1.47
CA GLU A 51 10.29 20.91 1.30
C GLU A 51 9.18 20.70 0.25
N ASN A 52 9.46 19.95 -0.82
CA ASN A 52 8.44 19.58 -1.78
C ASN A 52 7.43 18.62 -1.13
N GLN A 53 7.90 17.61 -0.39
CA GLN A 53 7.02 16.68 0.33
C GLN A 53 6.08 17.40 1.30
N LYS A 54 6.60 18.36 2.11
CA LYS A 54 5.79 19.20 3.00
C LYS A 54 4.69 19.95 2.24
N LYS A 55 5.02 20.52 1.08
CA LYS A 55 4.02 21.18 0.23
C LYS A 55 3.03 20.16 -0.35
N GLY A 56 3.48 18.97 -0.73
CA GLY A 56 2.62 17.86 -1.15
C GLY A 56 1.56 17.52 -0.10
N ILE A 57 1.97 17.40 1.16
CA ILE A 57 1.04 17.20 2.30
C ILE A 57 0.03 18.35 2.38
N GLN A 58 0.49 19.61 2.37
CA GLN A 58 -0.38 20.79 2.43
C GLN A 58 -1.40 20.83 1.28
N LEU A 59 -0.99 20.49 0.05
CA LEU A 59 -1.90 20.44 -1.09
C LEU A 59 -2.91 19.30 -0.95
N MET A 60 -2.50 18.15 -0.40
CA MET A 60 -3.41 17.04 -0.16
C MET A 60 -4.42 17.35 0.96
N GLU A 61 -3.98 17.99 2.04
CA GLU A 61 -4.86 18.48 3.11
C GLU A 61 -5.89 19.45 2.56
N ARG A 62 -5.52 20.32 1.60
CA ARG A 62 -6.48 21.18 0.89
C ARG A 62 -7.49 20.38 0.07
N VAL A 63 -7.09 19.27 -0.58
CA VAL A 63 -8.06 18.38 -1.25
C VAL A 63 -9.12 17.91 -0.26
N ILE A 64 -8.68 17.43 0.91
CA ILE A 64 -9.56 16.85 1.94
C ILE A 64 -10.45 17.92 2.59
N ASN A 65 -9.90 19.09 2.89
CA ASN A 65 -10.60 20.14 3.64
C ASN A 65 -11.46 21.05 2.76
N ASP A 66 -10.99 21.43 1.57
CA ASP A 66 -11.69 22.39 0.71
C ASP A 66 -12.74 21.70 -0.18
N TYR A 67 -12.59 20.39 -0.41
CA TYR A 67 -13.46 19.61 -1.30
C TYR A 67 -13.95 18.29 -0.66
N PRO A 68 -14.50 18.29 0.57
CA PRO A 68 -14.87 17.06 1.28
C PRO A 68 -15.89 16.20 0.52
N GLU A 69 -16.79 16.84 -0.24
CA GLU A 69 -17.82 16.17 -1.06
C GLU A 69 -17.28 15.52 -2.35
N GLU A 70 -16.04 15.82 -2.75
CA GLU A 70 -15.41 15.21 -3.92
C GLU A 70 -14.75 13.87 -3.54
N THR A 71 -15.57 12.93 -3.06
CA THR A 71 -15.18 11.66 -2.42
C THR A 71 -14.09 10.90 -3.17
N PHE A 72 -14.14 10.88 -4.51
CA PHE A 72 -13.13 10.19 -5.31
C PHE A 72 -11.73 10.77 -5.09
N SER A 73 -11.59 12.10 -5.05
CA SER A 73 -10.28 12.74 -4.85
C SER A 73 -9.86 12.72 -3.39
N THR A 74 -10.81 12.86 -2.45
CA THR A 74 -10.51 12.90 -1.01
C THR A 74 -10.10 11.53 -0.48
N ILE A 75 -10.81 10.46 -0.81
CA ILE A 75 -10.46 9.09 -0.38
C ILE A 75 -9.14 8.64 -1.01
N HIS A 76 -8.93 8.92 -2.30
CA HIS A 76 -7.64 8.64 -2.94
C HIS A 76 -6.51 9.49 -2.31
N GLY A 77 -6.79 10.74 -1.95
CA GLY A 77 -5.84 11.58 -1.24
C GLY A 77 -5.43 11.03 0.11
N HIS A 78 -6.38 10.50 0.88
CA HIS A 78 -6.08 9.76 2.11
C HIS A 78 -5.22 8.53 1.86
N GLU A 79 -5.53 7.73 0.83
CA GLU A 79 -4.69 6.58 0.49
C GLU A 79 -3.25 6.99 0.15
N GLN A 80 -3.07 8.07 -0.61
CA GLN A 80 -1.74 8.60 -0.98
C GLN A 80 -0.97 9.16 0.22
N LEU A 81 -1.64 9.80 1.18
CA LEU A 81 -1.00 10.18 2.44
C LEU A 81 -0.63 8.96 3.28
N GLY A 82 -1.51 7.96 3.33
CA GLY A 82 -1.22 6.68 3.98
C GLY A 82 0.04 6.03 3.42
N ASP A 83 0.14 5.93 2.10
CA ASP A 83 1.32 5.41 1.40
C ASP A 83 2.58 6.21 1.74
N TYR A 84 2.50 7.55 1.66
CA TYR A 84 3.62 8.42 2.02
C TYR A 84 4.10 8.20 3.46
N TYR A 85 3.18 8.19 4.43
CA TYR A 85 3.55 8.04 5.84
C TYR A 85 4.08 6.64 6.15
N LEU A 86 3.52 5.60 5.53
CA LEU A 86 3.99 4.23 5.66
C LEU A 86 5.44 4.10 5.17
N GLN A 87 5.74 4.63 3.98
CA GLN A 87 7.10 4.62 3.41
C GLN A 87 8.11 5.38 4.28
N ASN A 88 7.67 6.42 4.99
CA ASN A 88 8.51 7.21 5.89
C ASN A 88 8.54 6.66 7.34
N GLY A 89 7.92 5.50 7.61
CA GLY A 89 7.89 4.88 8.94
C GLY A 89 7.00 5.60 9.96
N ASN A 90 6.16 6.56 9.52
CA ASN A 90 5.19 7.24 10.37
C ASN A 90 3.89 6.43 10.45
N TYR A 91 3.95 5.28 11.12
CA TYR A 91 2.85 4.31 11.13
C TYR A 91 1.55 4.84 11.75
N LYS A 92 1.63 5.78 12.69
CA LYS A 92 0.44 6.37 13.31
C LYS A 92 -0.39 7.16 12.30
N GLU A 93 0.26 8.02 11.51
CA GLU A 93 -0.43 8.80 10.48
C GLU A 93 -0.88 7.90 9.32
N ALA A 94 -0.06 6.91 8.94
CA ALA A 94 -0.44 5.91 7.95
C ALA A 94 -1.72 5.15 8.35
N GLU A 95 -1.77 4.65 9.58
CA GLU A 95 -2.94 3.93 10.11
C GLU A 95 -4.18 4.82 10.11
N SER A 96 -4.07 6.07 10.57
CA SER A 96 -5.17 7.04 10.57
C SER A 96 -5.78 7.20 9.19
N HIS A 97 -4.94 7.39 8.16
CA HIS A 97 -5.40 7.54 6.79
C HIS A 97 -5.97 6.25 6.18
N PHE A 98 -5.30 5.11 6.35
CA PHE A 98 -5.82 3.86 5.81
C PHE A 98 -7.15 3.46 6.46
N ARG A 99 -7.37 3.74 7.75
CA ARG A 99 -8.67 3.51 8.40
C ARG A 99 -9.81 4.32 7.79
N ILE A 100 -9.55 5.55 7.33
CA ILE A 100 -10.55 6.36 6.60
C ILE A 100 -10.90 5.66 5.27
N VAL A 101 -9.89 5.16 4.55
CA VAL A 101 -10.07 4.50 3.26
C VAL A 101 -10.80 3.16 3.40
N THR A 102 -10.41 2.31 4.34
CA THR A 102 -11.09 1.02 4.58
C THR A 102 -12.49 1.23 5.13
N GLY A 103 -12.72 2.23 5.98
CA GLY A 103 -14.05 2.65 6.42
C GLY A 103 -14.96 3.05 5.25
N HIS A 104 -14.41 3.72 4.23
CA HIS A 104 -15.13 4.03 2.99
C HIS A 104 -15.51 2.76 2.21
N TYR A 105 -14.60 1.78 2.08
CA TYR A 105 -14.89 0.50 1.40
C TYR A 105 -16.06 -0.22 2.03
N HIS A 106 -16.04 -0.38 3.35
CA HIS A 106 -17.05 -1.14 4.10
C HIS A 106 -18.45 -0.51 4.02
N SER A 107 -18.52 0.80 3.80
CA SER A 107 -19.79 1.53 3.73
C SER A 107 -20.25 1.80 2.29
N ASN A 108 -19.38 1.66 1.29
CA ASN A 108 -19.65 2.07 -0.09
C ASN A 108 -19.06 1.07 -1.09
N THR A 109 -18.06 1.50 -1.88
CA THR A 109 -17.39 0.69 -2.89
C THR A 109 -15.89 0.92 -2.82
N ARG A 110 -15.10 0.03 -3.41
CA ARG A 110 -13.65 0.22 -3.58
C ARG A 110 -13.28 1.23 -4.68
N SER A 111 -14.26 1.82 -5.37
CA SER A 111 -14.00 2.73 -6.51
C SER A 111 -13.26 3.98 -6.07
N GLY A 112 -12.30 4.43 -6.88
CA GLY A 112 -11.51 5.62 -6.59
C GLY A 112 -10.28 5.39 -5.73
N THR A 113 -9.92 4.14 -5.49
CA THR A 113 -8.73 3.74 -4.72
C THR A 113 -7.91 2.72 -5.50
N THR A 114 -6.76 2.30 -4.96
CA THR A 114 -6.01 1.16 -5.53
C THR A 114 -6.65 -0.19 -5.24
N GLY A 115 -7.60 -0.26 -4.29
CA GLY A 115 -8.19 -1.50 -3.81
C GLY A 115 -7.32 -2.28 -2.83
N LEU A 116 -6.20 -1.73 -2.35
CA LEU A 116 -5.23 -2.42 -1.49
C LEU A 116 -5.14 -1.84 -0.06
N ALA A 117 -5.98 -0.87 0.30
CA ALA A 117 -5.85 -0.19 1.59
C ALA A 117 -6.03 -1.11 2.81
N ASP A 118 -6.78 -2.20 2.71
CA ASP A 118 -6.88 -3.19 3.79
C ASP A 118 -5.52 -3.86 4.04
N LEU A 119 -4.85 -4.27 2.97
CA LEU A 119 -3.52 -4.88 3.04
C LEU A 119 -2.48 -3.87 3.56
N LYS A 120 -2.56 -2.61 3.13
CA LYS A 120 -1.66 -1.54 3.61
C LYS A 120 -1.90 -1.19 5.08
N LEU A 121 -3.15 -1.24 5.54
CA LEU A 121 -3.48 -1.11 6.97
C LEU A 121 -2.91 -2.28 7.77
N SER A 122 -3.06 -3.51 7.28
CA SER A 122 -2.47 -4.70 7.90
C SER A 122 -0.94 -4.65 7.93
N GLU A 123 -0.29 -4.19 6.86
CA GLU A 123 1.16 -3.94 6.84
C GLU A 123 1.56 -2.88 7.86
N THR A 124 0.80 -1.79 7.97
CA THR A 124 1.05 -0.74 8.96
C THR A 124 0.98 -1.28 10.39
N ILE A 125 -0.04 -2.09 10.72
CA ILE A 125 -0.18 -2.75 12.03
C ILE A 125 1.01 -3.68 12.30
N LEU A 126 1.39 -4.49 11.31
CA LEU A 126 2.52 -5.41 11.42
C LEU A 126 3.86 -4.69 11.67
N LEU A 127 4.14 -3.63 10.91
CA LEU A 127 5.41 -2.88 10.98
C LEU A 127 5.51 -1.97 12.21
N SER A 128 4.37 -1.59 12.80
CA SER A 128 4.31 -0.81 14.04
C SER A 128 4.30 -1.66 15.31
N ASP A 129 4.47 -2.98 15.19
CA ASP A 129 4.53 -3.93 16.30
C ASP A 129 3.32 -3.86 17.25
N GLN A 130 2.13 -3.59 16.71
CA GLN A 130 0.88 -3.58 17.46
C GLN A 130 0.36 -5.02 17.65
N GLU A 131 0.99 -5.76 18.56
CA GLU A 131 0.72 -7.18 18.85
C GLU A 131 -0.78 -7.46 19.13
N ASP A 132 -1.45 -6.54 19.83
CA ASP A 132 -2.88 -6.63 20.16
C ASP A 132 -3.81 -6.52 18.95
N LYS A 133 -3.30 -6.05 17.80
CA LYS A 133 -4.03 -5.86 16.55
C LYS A 133 -3.64 -6.84 15.45
N LEU A 134 -2.75 -7.81 15.69
CA LEU A 134 -2.35 -8.77 14.64
C LEU A 134 -3.52 -9.59 14.10
N GLN A 135 -4.45 -9.99 14.98
CA GLN A 135 -5.68 -10.67 14.57
C GLN A 135 -6.56 -9.76 13.69
N GLU A 136 -6.68 -8.47 14.04
CA GLU A 136 -7.39 -7.49 13.21
C GLU A 136 -6.73 -7.38 11.82
N ALA A 137 -5.40 -7.28 11.77
CA ALA A 137 -4.65 -7.22 10.52
C ALA A 137 -4.87 -8.48 9.65
N TYR A 138 -4.97 -9.65 10.27
CA TYR A 138 -5.22 -10.90 9.55
C TYR A 138 -6.63 -10.91 8.95
N GLU A 139 -7.64 -10.53 9.72
CA GLU A 139 -9.03 -10.43 9.26
C GLU A 139 -9.23 -9.37 8.17
N LEU A 140 -8.54 -8.23 8.29
CA LEU A 140 -8.51 -7.18 7.26
C LEU A 140 -7.98 -7.70 5.92
N SER A 141 -6.93 -8.52 5.96
CA SER A 141 -6.28 -9.05 4.76
C SER A 141 -6.95 -10.29 4.17
N THR A 142 -7.87 -10.93 4.90
CA THR A 142 -8.54 -12.17 4.47
C THR A 142 -10.04 -11.93 4.31
N LEU A 143 -10.83 -12.18 5.37
CA LEU A 143 -12.29 -12.14 5.35
C LEU A 143 -12.81 -10.79 4.86
N LYS A 144 -12.35 -9.69 5.45
CA LYS A 144 -12.83 -8.34 5.10
C LYS A 144 -12.39 -7.91 3.70
N PHE A 145 -11.20 -8.35 3.27
CA PHE A 145 -10.71 -8.10 1.93
C PHE A 145 -11.67 -8.72 0.91
N ASP A 146 -12.02 -10.00 1.09
CA ASP A 146 -12.93 -10.74 0.22
C ASP A 146 -14.36 -10.21 0.26
N GLU A 147 -14.91 -9.94 1.46
CA GLU A 147 -16.29 -9.45 1.64
C GLU A 147 -16.56 -8.12 0.92
N THR A 148 -15.54 -7.27 0.79
CA THR A 148 -15.63 -5.99 0.10
C THR A 148 -15.21 -6.07 -1.37
N GLY A 149 -15.03 -7.28 -1.92
CA GLY A 149 -14.69 -7.50 -3.32
C GLY A 149 -13.22 -7.22 -3.65
N GLY A 150 -12.32 -7.45 -2.68
CA GLY A 150 -10.88 -7.36 -2.87
C GLY A 150 -10.42 -8.29 -4.00
N ASN A 151 -9.50 -7.81 -4.83
CA ASN A 151 -9.01 -8.57 -5.98
C ASN A 151 -7.56 -8.25 -6.28
N LEU A 152 -6.72 -9.29 -6.29
CA LEU A 152 -5.30 -9.19 -6.63
C LEU A 152 -5.11 -9.52 -8.11
N LEU A 153 -5.28 -8.49 -8.94
CA LEU A 153 -5.20 -8.64 -10.39
C LEU A 153 -3.76 -8.85 -10.85
N MET A 154 -2.82 -8.11 -10.28
CA MET A 154 -1.43 -8.06 -10.75
C MET A 154 -0.49 -8.96 -9.94
N ASN A 155 0.58 -9.45 -10.56
CA ASN A 155 1.56 -10.33 -9.90
C ASN A 155 2.32 -9.64 -8.76
N ASP A 156 2.61 -8.34 -8.89
CA ASP A 156 3.19 -7.52 -7.81
C ASP A 156 2.23 -7.41 -6.61
N GLN A 157 0.92 -7.26 -6.85
CA GLN A 157 -0.09 -7.26 -5.79
C GLN A 157 -0.18 -8.63 -5.09
N LYS A 158 -0.14 -9.72 -5.85
CA LYS A 158 -0.11 -11.09 -5.29
C LYS A 158 1.15 -11.34 -4.49
N PHE A 159 2.29 -10.86 -4.97
CA PHE A 159 3.57 -10.96 -4.26
C PHE A 159 3.55 -10.16 -2.96
N TYR A 160 3.03 -8.93 -3.01
CA TYR A 160 2.83 -8.08 -1.84
C TYR A 160 1.94 -8.76 -0.80
N TYR A 161 0.77 -9.26 -1.19
CA TYR A 161 -0.15 -10.00 -0.32
C TYR A 161 0.53 -11.22 0.32
N ALA A 162 1.17 -12.09 -0.48
CA ALA A 162 1.83 -13.28 0.05
C ALA A 162 2.99 -12.93 1.00
N THR A 163 3.72 -11.84 0.74
CA THR A 163 4.79 -11.38 1.62
C THR A 163 4.24 -10.86 2.96
N LEU A 164 3.16 -10.08 2.92
CA LEU A 164 2.48 -9.58 4.11
C LEU A 164 1.98 -10.74 4.96
N MET A 165 1.20 -11.65 4.37
CA MET A 165 0.62 -12.79 5.09
C MET A 165 1.69 -13.71 5.67
N ALA A 166 2.78 -13.99 4.95
CA ALA A 166 3.89 -14.80 5.46
C ALA A 166 4.48 -14.21 6.76
N ASN A 167 4.67 -12.89 6.80
CA ASN A 167 5.22 -12.24 7.99
C ASN A 167 4.18 -12.13 9.12
N LEU A 168 2.92 -11.85 8.78
CA LEU A 168 1.83 -11.74 9.73
C LEU A 168 1.54 -13.07 10.44
N CYS A 169 1.32 -14.15 9.69
CA CYS A 169 1.13 -15.50 10.23
C CYS A 169 2.32 -15.91 11.10
N LEU A 170 3.56 -15.62 10.67
CA LEU A 170 4.74 -15.93 11.47
C LEU A 170 4.75 -15.17 12.81
N ARG A 171 4.31 -13.91 12.82
CA ARG A 171 4.21 -13.11 14.05
C ARG A 171 3.13 -13.62 14.98
N MET A 172 2.01 -14.09 14.43
CA MET A 172 0.94 -14.72 15.19
C MET A 172 1.29 -16.13 15.70
N GLY A 173 2.38 -16.73 15.22
CA GLY A 173 2.80 -18.08 15.60
C GLY A 173 2.28 -19.19 14.68
N GLU A 174 1.57 -18.83 13.60
CA GLU A 174 1.02 -19.74 12.60
C GLU A 174 2.10 -20.16 11.59
N ILE A 175 3.03 -21.01 12.04
CA ILE A 175 4.27 -21.33 11.31
C ILE A 175 4.01 -22.04 9.98
N GLU A 176 3.03 -22.94 9.92
CA GLU A 176 2.69 -23.69 8.71
C GLU A 176 2.14 -22.75 7.63
N GLU A 177 1.11 -21.99 7.97
CA GLU A 177 0.50 -21.01 7.07
C GLU A 177 1.50 -19.93 6.62
N ALA A 178 2.35 -19.45 7.53
CA ALA A 178 3.42 -18.52 7.18
C ALA A 178 4.36 -19.07 6.10
N SER A 179 4.66 -20.37 6.17
CA SER A 179 5.51 -21.05 5.19
C SER A 179 4.81 -21.23 3.84
N GLU A 180 3.51 -21.50 3.82
CA GLU A 180 2.72 -21.57 2.59
C GLU A 180 2.75 -20.24 1.84
N TYR A 181 2.47 -19.14 2.53
CA TYR A 181 2.55 -17.80 1.94
C TYR A 181 3.98 -17.45 1.51
N ALA A 182 4.99 -17.81 2.31
CA ALA A 182 6.38 -17.58 1.94
C ALA A 182 6.77 -18.34 0.66
N ASN A 183 6.29 -19.57 0.49
CA ASN A 183 6.50 -20.34 -0.73
C ASN A 183 5.83 -19.69 -1.94
N SER A 184 4.58 -19.24 -1.81
CA SER A 184 3.84 -18.53 -2.85
C SER A 184 4.56 -17.24 -3.29
N ALA A 185 5.03 -16.44 -2.33
CA ALA A 185 5.81 -15.22 -2.60
C ALA A 185 7.13 -15.54 -3.33
N LEU A 186 7.86 -16.57 -2.89
CA LEU A 186 9.10 -17.00 -3.56
C LEU A 186 8.85 -17.47 -5.00
N GLN A 187 7.78 -18.24 -5.25
CA GLN A 187 7.42 -18.65 -6.61
C GLN A 187 7.08 -17.44 -7.49
N LEU A 188 6.25 -16.52 -6.99
CA LEU A 188 5.92 -15.28 -7.70
C LEU A 188 7.16 -14.46 -8.03
N SER A 189 8.13 -14.36 -7.11
CA SER A 189 9.36 -13.58 -7.32
C SER A 189 10.25 -14.08 -8.47
N THR A 190 10.02 -15.30 -8.96
CA THR A 190 10.72 -15.84 -10.14
C THR A 190 10.16 -15.34 -11.47
N ILE A 191 8.98 -14.70 -11.45
CA ILE A 191 8.33 -14.17 -12.65
C ILE A 191 8.99 -12.84 -13.01
N THR A 192 9.79 -12.84 -14.08
CA THR A 192 10.49 -11.65 -14.57
C THR A 192 9.83 -11.01 -15.80
N GLU A 193 8.81 -11.68 -16.37
CA GLU A 193 8.10 -11.18 -17.55
C GLU A 193 7.00 -10.18 -17.14
N PRO A 194 6.82 -9.07 -17.87
CA PRO A 194 5.70 -8.18 -17.65
C PRO A 194 4.37 -8.93 -17.83
N GLN A 195 3.42 -8.71 -16.92
CA GLN A 195 2.12 -9.39 -16.98
C GLN A 195 1.34 -9.06 -18.26
N PHE A 196 1.56 -7.88 -18.84
CA PHE A 196 1.00 -7.49 -20.11
C PHE A 196 2.09 -7.18 -21.13
N SER A 197 2.11 -7.92 -22.23
CA SER A 197 3.12 -7.79 -23.30
C SER A 197 3.22 -6.38 -23.90
N ARG A 198 2.13 -5.60 -23.87
CA ARG A 198 2.07 -4.21 -24.36
C ARG A 198 2.40 -3.16 -23.30
N HIS A 199 2.45 -3.54 -22.02
CA HIS A 199 2.76 -2.65 -20.89
C HIS A 199 3.93 -3.21 -20.08
N LYS A 200 5.13 -2.99 -20.61
CA LYS A 200 6.38 -3.63 -20.17
C LYS A 200 6.82 -3.33 -18.73
N THR A 201 6.08 -2.53 -17.97
CA THR A 201 6.40 -2.18 -16.58
C THR A 201 5.30 -2.61 -15.60
N VAL A 202 4.16 -3.10 -16.08
CA VAL A 202 2.99 -3.40 -15.24
C VAL A 202 3.06 -4.84 -14.74
N GLY A 203 2.82 -5.02 -13.44
CA GLY A 203 2.82 -6.34 -12.80
C GLY A 203 4.19 -6.95 -12.59
N ILE A 204 5.27 -6.17 -12.74
CA ILE A 204 6.64 -6.65 -12.48
C ILE A 204 6.91 -6.65 -10.98
N ILE A 205 7.41 -7.77 -10.48
CA ILE A 205 7.84 -7.91 -9.10
C ILE A 205 9.28 -7.43 -8.97
N ASN A 206 9.47 -6.34 -8.23
CA ASN A 206 10.81 -5.86 -7.84
C ASN A 206 11.08 -6.27 -6.39
N ALA A 207 11.33 -7.55 -6.15
CA ALA A 207 11.59 -8.05 -4.81
C ALA A 207 13.01 -7.70 -4.37
N GLU A 208 13.13 -6.96 -3.26
CA GLU A 208 14.42 -6.69 -2.63
C GLU A 208 15.06 -7.98 -2.08
N LYS A 209 16.40 -8.02 -2.07
CA LYS A 209 17.15 -9.20 -1.62
C LYS A 209 16.85 -9.56 -0.16
N ASN A 210 16.72 -8.56 0.71
CA ASN A 210 16.33 -8.72 2.12
C ASN A 210 14.97 -9.44 2.27
N THR A 211 13.97 -9.10 1.45
CA THR A 211 12.64 -9.70 1.42
C THR A 211 12.73 -11.15 1.00
N ILE A 212 13.48 -11.46 -0.06
CA ILE A 212 13.71 -12.84 -0.51
C ILE A 212 14.41 -13.67 0.56
N ASP A 213 15.47 -13.15 1.18
CA ASP A 213 16.21 -13.84 2.25
C ASP A 213 15.34 -14.05 3.49
N ARG A 214 14.46 -13.08 3.81
CA ARG A 214 13.47 -13.20 4.87
C ARG A 214 12.49 -14.32 4.60
N LEU A 215 11.88 -14.37 3.40
CA LEU A 215 10.90 -15.39 3.02
C LEU A 215 11.50 -16.81 3.07
N LYS A 216 12.75 -16.99 2.62
CA LYS A 216 13.48 -18.26 2.74
C LYS A 216 13.59 -18.72 4.19
N LYS A 217 13.94 -17.80 5.11
CA LYS A 217 14.00 -18.11 6.55
C LYS A 217 12.66 -18.51 7.15
N ILE A 218 11.55 -17.89 6.70
CA ILE A 218 10.20 -18.27 7.14
C ILE A 218 9.91 -19.73 6.74
N LYS A 219 10.18 -20.07 5.47
CA LYS A 219 10.04 -21.43 4.95
C LYS A 219 10.88 -22.45 5.71
N GLU A 220 12.16 -22.14 5.97
CA GLU A 220 13.08 -23.02 6.71
C GLU A 220 12.61 -23.26 8.16
N LYS A 221 12.05 -22.25 8.81
CA LYS A 221 11.55 -22.36 10.19
C LYS A 221 10.44 -23.41 10.30
N SER A 222 9.54 -23.49 9.32
CA SER A 222 8.50 -24.52 9.26
C SER A 222 9.09 -25.93 9.13
N LEU A 223 10.06 -26.12 8.23
CA LEU A 223 10.74 -27.42 8.08
C LEU A 223 11.40 -27.90 9.38
N ALA A 224 12.06 -27.00 10.10
CA ALA A 224 12.71 -27.33 11.38
C ALA A 224 11.70 -27.71 12.49
N THR A 225 10.51 -27.11 12.51
CA THR A 225 9.43 -27.48 13.44
C THR A 225 8.89 -28.89 13.14
N ILE A 226 8.71 -29.23 11.85
CA ILE A 226 8.24 -30.55 11.42
C ILE A 226 9.23 -31.65 11.80
N THR A 227 10.54 -31.45 11.59
CA THR A 227 11.57 -32.44 11.95
C THR A 227 11.62 -32.70 13.46
N LYS A 228 11.45 -31.67 14.30
CA LYS A 228 11.36 -31.85 15.76
C LYS A 228 10.13 -32.65 16.20
N HIS A 229 9.01 -32.51 15.50
CA HIS A 229 7.82 -33.30 15.77
C HIS A 229 7.94 -34.75 15.30
N SER A 230 8.65 -35.03 14.21
CA SER A 230 8.89 -36.41 13.74
C SER A 230 9.85 -37.20 14.64
N ASP A 231 10.84 -36.54 15.25
CA ASP A 231 11.81 -37.19 16.14
C ASP A 231 11.24 -37.50 17.54
N GLY A 232 10.07 -36.95 17.88
CA GLY A 232 9.38 -37.18 19.16
C GLY A 232 8.52 -38.45 19.25
N TRP A 233 8.35 -39.18 18.14
CA TRP A 233 7.54 -40.42 18.08
C TRP A 233 8.34 -41.72 18.16
N ASN A 234 9.62 -41.66 18.52
CA ASN A 234 10.39 -42.83 18.94
C ASN A 234 10.57 -42.83 20.46
N SER A 235 9.52 -43.19 21.20
CA SER A 235 9.70 -43.78 22.54
C SER A 235 9.55 -45.30 22.44
N PRO A 236 10.58 -46.07 22.85
CA PRO A 236 10.52 -47.52 22.88
C PRO A 236 9.75 -48.02 24.11
N VAL A 237 8.85 -48.97 23.84
CA VAL A 237 8.19 -49.96 24.72
C VAL A 237 7.16 -49.43 25.73
#